data_AF-A0A8T0RLG0-F1
#
_entry.id   AF-A0A8T0RLG0-F1
#
_cell.length_a   1.000
_cell.length_b   1.000
_cell.length_c   1.000
_cell.angle_alpha   90.00
_cell.angle_beta   90.00
_cell.angle_gamma   90.00
#
_symmetry.space_group_name_H-M   'P 1'
#
loop_
_entity.id
_entity.type
_entity.pdbx_description
1 polymer ?
#
loop_
_entity_poly.entity_id
_entity_poly.type
_entity_poly.pdbx_seq_one_letter_code
_entity_poly.pdbx_strand_id
1 'polypeptide(L)'
;MDTTIGSVPAAADATPPAPSASAPREATLGRHLARRLAEVGARDVFAVPGDFNLTLLDELEAESGSTGVRLVGCCNELNAAYAADGYARARGGGVGACAVTFTVGGLSAINAVAGAFSENLPVVCIVGGPNSNDYGSNRILHHTIGLPDFTQELRCFQNVTCYQAVVNNLEDAHEQIDTAISTAIKESREQACLH
;
A
#
# COMPACT_ATOMS: atom_id res chain seq x y z
N MET A 1 -13.25 58.38 56.39
CA MET A 1 -13.78 57.13 55.82
C MET A 1 -12.83 56.73 54.71
N ASP A 2 -12.17 55.62 54.95
CA ASP A 2 -11.05 55.04 54.22
C ASP A 2 -11.60 54.26 53.01
N THR A 3 -11.10 54.51 51.80
CA THR A 3 -11.38 53.68 50.62
C THR A 3 -10.11 53.52 49.80
N THR A 4 -9.22 52.70 50.32
CA THR A 4 -8.21 51.99 49.55
C THR A 4 -8.90 50.87 48.75
N ILE A 5 -8.86 50.94 47.42
CA ILE A 5 -9.17 49.85 46.48
C ILE A 5 -8.10 50.02 45.38
N GLY A 6 -7.05 49.21 45.27
CA GLY A 6 -7.01 47.76 45.18
C GLY A 6 -6.38 47.45 43.82
N SER A 7 -5.05 47.40 43.75
CA SER A 7 -4.26 47.15 42.54
C SER A 7 -4.46 45.72 42.03
N VAL A 8 -4.90 45.57 40.78
CA VAL A 8 -5.04 44.27 40.11
C VAL A 8 -3.65 43.81 39.63
N PRO A 9 -3.20 42.58 39.93
CA PRO A 9 -1.90 42.08 39.47
C PRO A 9 -1.95 41.71 37.98
N ALA A 10 -0.82 41.94 37.29
CA ALA A 10 -0.61 41.59 35.90
C ALA A 10 -0.75 40.06 35.68
N ALA A 11 -1.53 39.69 34.67
CA ALA A 11 -1.67 38.29 34.26
C ALA A 11 -0.31 37.77 33.75
N ALA A 12 0.16 36.69 34.37
CA ALA A 12 1.35 35.97 33.96
C ALA A 12 1.11 35.28 32.61
N ASP A 13 2.05 35.49 31.69
CA ASP A 13 2.12 34.90 30.36
C ASP A 13 2.32 33.38 30.49
N ALA A 14 1.26 32.62 30.25
CA ALA A 14 1.28 31.16 30.31
C ALA A 14 1.67 30.61 28.92
N THR A 15 2.96 30.36 28.74
CA THR A 15 3.49 29.65 27.57
C THR A 15 2.78 28.29 27.42
N PRO A 16 2.22 27.95 26.24
CA PRO A 16 1.60 26.65 26.04
C PRO A 16 2.66 25.54 26.14
N PRO A 17 2.33 24.38 26.75
CA PRO A 17 3.27 23.28 26.89
C PRO A 17 3.65 22.73 25.51
N ALA A 18 4.95 22.48 25.33
CA ALA A 18 5.50 21.84 24.15
C ALA A 18 4.81 20.48 23.89
N PRO A 19 4.59 20.07 22.63
CA PRO A 19 3.94 18.81 22.33
C PRO A 19 4.78 17.65 22.88
N SER A 20 4.18 16.89 23.79
CA SER A 20 4.74 15.68 24.37
C SER A 20 5.02 14.66 23.27
N ALA A 21 6.23 14.08 23.28
CA ALA A 21 6.65 13.02 22.38
C ALA A 21 5.57 11.93 22.28
N SER A 22 5.13 11.66 21.05
CA SER A 22 4.09 10.68 20.75
C SER A 22 4.53 9.28 21.17
N ALA A 23 3.67 8.58 21.91
CA ALA A 23 3.72 7.12 22.05
C ALA A 23 3.94 6.44 20.68
N PRO A 24 4.56 5.25 20.61
CA PRO A 24 4.76 4.56 19.34
C PRO A 24 3.39 4.38 18.69
N ARG A 25 3.15 5.08 17.57
CA ARG A 25 1.95 4.88 16.77
C ARG A 25 1.90 3.40 16.43
N GLU A 26 0.86 2.72 16.91
CA GLU A 26 0.55 1.35 16.55
C GLU A 26 0.69 1.22 15.03
N ALA A 27 1.60 0.35 14.57
CA ALA A 27 2.00 0.31 13.17
C ALA A 27 0.86 -0.34 12.37
N THR A 28 0.03 0.48 11.76
CA THR A 28 -1.02 0.02 10.86
C THR A 28 -0.43 -0.69 9.65
N LEU A 29 -1.25 -1.49 8.95
CA LEU A 29 -0.79 -2.31 7.84
C LEU A 29 -0.22 -1.49 6.68
N GLY A 30 -0.85 -0.37 6.33
CA GLY A 30 -0.36 0.52 5.27
C GLY A 30 0.96 1.17 5.65
N ARG A 31 1.15 1.52 6.93
CA ARG A 31 2.45 2.03 7.42
C ARG A 31 3.54 0.98 7.39
N HIS A 32 3.22 -0.27 7.76
CA HIS A 32 4.15 -1.39 7.64
C HIS A 32 4.56 -1.59 6.18
N LEU A 33 3.58 -1.66 5.27
CA LEU A 33 3.83 -1.79 3.84
C LEU A 33 4.75 -0.69 3.29
N ALA A 34 4.49 0.58 3.65
CA ALA A 34 5.32 1.72 3.26
C ALA A 34 6.79 1.52 3.66
N ARG A 35 7.02 1.10 4.90
CA ARG A 35 8.38 0.87 5.44
C ARG A 35 9.07 -0.28 4.73
N ARG A 36 8.38 -1.41 4.53
CA ARG A 36 8.95 -2.57 3.84
C ARG A 36 9.31 -2.26 2.40
N LEU A 37 8.44 -1.53 1.67
CA LEU A 37 8.74 -1.03 0.33
C LEU A 37 9.98 -0.12 0.32
N ALA A 38 10.11 0.77 1.30
CA ALA A 38 11.26 1.65 1.43
C ALA A 38 12.57 0.87 1.68
N GLU A 39 12.53 -0.14 2.55
CA GLU A 39 13.67 -1.00 2.89
C GLU A 39 14.19 -1.77 1.67
N VAL A 40 13.30 -2.21 0.78
CA VAL A 40 13.68 -2.90 -0.47
C VAL A 40 14.01 -1.96 -1.63
N GLY A 41 14.04 -0.65 -1.36
CA GLY A 41 14.50 0.37 -2.33
C GLY A 41 13.40 0.93 -3.24
N ALA A 42 12.13 0.56 -3.04
CA ALA A 42 11.03 1.28 -3.68
C ALA A 42 10.96 2.72 -3.12
N ARG A 43 10.66 3.68 -4.00
CA ARG A 43 10.51 5.10 -3.65
C ARG A 43 9.25 5.71 -4.25
N ASP A 44 8.63 5.03 -5.20
CA ASP A 44 7.42 5.48 -5.85
C ASP A 44 6.45 4.29 -5.88
N VAL A 45 5.22 4.53 -5.41
CA VAL A 45 4.08 3.61 -5.54
C VAL A 45 3.11 4.23 -6.52
N PHE A 46 2.93 3.60 -7.68
CA PHE A 46 2.06 4.10 -8.74
C PHE A 46 0.61 3.71 -8.46
N ALA A 47 -0.26 4.69 -8.26
CA ALA A 47 -1.58 4.45 -7.70
C ALA A 47 -2.71 4.98 -8.58
N VAL A 48 -3.82 4.24 -8.55
CA VAL A 48 -5.14 4.72 -9.00
C VAL A 48 -6.11 4.58 -7.82
N PRO A 49 -6.64 5.69 -7.28
CA PRO A 49 -7.58 5.66 -6.17
C PRO A 49 -8.89 4.96 -6.55
N GLY A 50 -9.38 4.12 -5.64
CA GLY A 50 -10.71 3.53 -5.67
C GLY A 50 -11.19 3.21 -4.26
N ASP A 51 -12.50 3.06 -4.09
CA ASP A 51 -13.17 2.86 -2.79
C ASP A 51 -12.50 1.81 -1.88
N PHE A 52 -12.02 0.69 -2.42
CA PHE A 52 -11.36 -0.37 -1.65
C PHE A 52 -9.90 -0.09 -1.27
N ASN A 53 -9.25 0.95 -1.81
CA ASN A 53 -7.84 1.26 -1.49
C ASN A 53 -7.61 2.65 -0.88
N LEU A 54 -8.63 3.51 -0.73
CA LEU A 54 -8.45 4.88 -0.22
C LEU A 54 -7.75 4.93 1.14
N THR A 55 -8.18 4.13 2.11
CA THR A 55 -7.56 4.08 3.45
C THR A 55 -6.09 3.67 3.39
N LEU A 56 -5.75 2.72 2.50
CA LEU A 56 -4.36 2.31 2.29
C LEU A 56 -3.53 3.47 1.70
N LEU A 57 -4.09 4.19 0.72
CA LEU A 57 -3.42 5.33 0.11
C LEU A 57 -3.18 6.46 1.12
N ASP A 58 -4.16 6.75 1.99
CA ASP A 58 -3.99 7.75 3.06
C ASP A 58 -2.83 7.38 4.02
N GLU A 59 -2.68 6.10 4.35
CA GLU A 59 -1.59 5.65 5.21
C GLU A 59 -0.22 5.70 4.52
N LEU A 60 -0.16 5.31 3.24
CA LEU A 60 1.05 5.43 2.42
C LEU A 60 1.49 6.90 2.29
N GLU A 61 0.55 7.81 2.04
CA GLU A 61 0.81 9.25 1.97
C GLU A 61 1.33 9.78 3.31
N ALA A 62 0.71 9.37 4.42
CA ALA A 62 1.10 9.81 5.76
C ALA A 62 2.51 9.33 6.19
N GLU A 63 3.02 8.23 5.62
CA GLU A 63 4.38 7.74 5.86
C GLU A 63 5.39 8.22 4.80
N SER A 64 4.98 8.98 3.80
CA SER A 64 5.88 9.44 2.74
C SER A 64 7.05 10.26 3.28
N GLY A 65 6.81 11.10 4.29
CA GLY A 65 7.84 11.93 4.92
C GLY A 65 8.86 11.13 5.74
N SER A 66 8.47 10.01 6.36
CA SER A 66 9.36 9.16 7.17
C SER A 66 10.12 8.16 6.31
N THR A 67 9.47 7.58 5.30
CA THR A 67 10.01 6.49 4.47
C THR A 67 10.66 6.98 3.18
N GLY A 68 10.30 8.18 2.71
CA GLY A 68 10.66 8.68 1.38
C GLY A 68 9.95 7.96 0.23
N VAL A 69 8.95 7.12 0.51
CA VAL A 69 8.09 6.49 -0.49
C VAL A 69 6.98 7.47 -0.87
N ARG A 70 6.88 7.80 -2.15
CA ARG A 70 5.89 8.75 -2.67
C ARG A 70 4.76 8.01 -3.37
N LEU A 71 3.54 8.50 -3.23
CA LEU A 71 2.44 8.09 -4.08
C LEU A 71 2.46 8.87 -5.40
N VAL A 72 2.38 8.15 -6.51
CA VAL A 72 2.36 8.73 -7.86
C VAL A 72 1.04 8.37 -8.52
N GLY A 73 0.15 9.34 -8.64
CA GLY A 73 -1.14 9.16 -9.32
C GLY A 73 -0.96 8.87 -10.81
N CYS A 74 -1.73 7.91 -11.32
CA CYS A 74 -1.74 7.50 -12.73
C CYS A 74 -3.13 7.67 -13.35
N CYS A 75 -3.19 7.78 -14.68
CA CYS A 75 -4.47 8.00 -15.39
C CYS A 75 -5.38 6.76 -15.41
N ASN A 76 -4.79 5.56 -15.39
CA ASN A 76 -5.48 4.28 -15.32
C ASN A 76 -4.52 3.21 -14.77
N GLU A 77 -5.07 2.05 -14.42
CA GLU A 77 -4.36 0.98 -13.72
C GLU A 77 -3.36 0.23 -14.60
N LEU A 78 -3.67 0.08 -15.89
CA LEU A 78 -2.73 -0.46 -16.88
C LEU A 78 -1.44 0.38 -16.91
N ASN A 79 -1.58 1.70 -17.00
CA ASN A 79 -0.45 2.63 -17.02
C ASN A 79 0.26 2.67 -15.67
N ALA A 80 -0.47 2.58 -14.55
CA ALA A 80 0.13 2.52 -13.22
C ALA A 80 1.04 1.29 -13.07
N ALA A 81 0.56 0.13 -13.52
CA ALA A 81 1.33 -1.11 -13.45
C ALA A 81 2.51 -1.12 -14.45
N TYR A 82 2.37 -0.55 -15.65
CA TYR A 82 3.52 -0.36 -16.55
C TYR A 82 4.53 0.67 -16.05
N ALA A 83 4.09 1.70 -15.32
CA ALA A 83 5.00 2.62 -14.67
C ALA A 83 5.83 1.90 -13.58
N ALA A 84 5.21 0.98 -12.83
CA ALA A 84 5.92 0.11 -11.89
C ALA A 84 6.90 -0.84 -12.58
N ASP A 85 6.51 -1.45 -13.71
CA ASP A 85 7.40 -2.28 -14.56
C ASP A 85 8.63 -1.48 -15.04
N GLY A 86 8.40 -0.33 -15.67
CA GLY A 86 9.48 0.53 -16.16
C GLY A 86 10.37 1.05 -15.04
N TYR A 87 9.79 1.33 -13.87
CA TYR A 87 10.53 1.73 -12.68
C TYR A 87 11.45 0.60 -12.18
N ALA A 88 10.98 -0.65 -12.15
CA ALA A 88 11.79 -1.81 -11.77
C ALA A 88 12.99 -2.01 -12.71
N ARG A 89 12.81 -1.77 -14.01
CA ARG A 89 13.90 -1.80 -15.02
C ARG A 89 14.92 -0.69 -14.81
N ALA A 90 14.46 0.55 -14.65
CA ALA A 90 15.31 1.74 -14.70
C ALA A 90 16.28 1.85 -13.51
N ARG A 91 15.92 1.30 -12.35
CA ARG A 91 16.72 1.45 -11.11
C ARG A 91 17.77 0.36 -10.87
N GLY A 92 18.15 -0.40 -11.90
CA GLY A 92 19.24 -1.40 -11.78
C GLY A 92 18.94 -2.51 -10.77
N GLY A 93 17.67 -2.95 -10.68
CA GLY A 93 17.21 -3.99 -9.75
C GLY A 93 16.38 -3.50 -8.57
N GLY A 94 15.74 -2.33 -8.69
CA GLY A 94 14.80 -1.83 -7.69
C GLY A 94 13.42 -2.48 -7.79
N VAL A 95 12.65 -2.48 -6.70
CA VAL A 95 11.28 -3.01 -6.67
C VAL A 95 10.30 -1.96 -7.20
N GLY A 96 9.51 -2.34 -8.21
CA GLY A 96 8.36 -1.57 -8.67
C GLY A 96 7.12 -1.88 -7.84
N ALA A 97 6.29 -0.89 -7.54
CA ALA A 97 5.05 -1.09 -6.80
C ALA A 97 3.90 -0.31 -7.41
N CYS A 98 2.73 -0.94 -7.52
CA CYS A 98 1.49 -0.25 -7.89
C CYS A 98 0.37 -0.58 -6.90
N ALA A 99 -0.58 0.36 -6.75
CA ALA A 99 -1.74 0.23 -5.87
C ALA A 99 -3.03 0.54 -6.63
N VAL A 100 -3.93 -0.44 -6.72
CA VAL A 100 -5.17 -0.36 -7.51
C VAL A 100 -6.37 -0.89 -6.71
N THR A 101 -7.59 -0.66 -7.18
CA THR A 101 -8.81 -1.13 -6.51
C THR A 101 -9.20 -2.54 -6.95
N PHE A 102 -10.03 -3.20 -6.15
CA PHE A 102 -10.47 -4.58 -6.34
C PHE A 102 -11.12 -4.81 -7.71
N THR A 103 -10.80 -5.95 -8.34
CA THR A 103 -11.37 -6.47 -9.59
C THR A 103 -11.21 -5.56 -10.80
N VAL A 104 -11.87 -4.41 -10.88
CA VAL A 104 -11.77 -3.54 -12.08
C VAL A 104 -10.36 -2.98 -12.25
N GLY A 105 -9.71 -2.65 -11.13
CA GLY A 105 -8.36 -2.12 -11.14
C GLY A 105 -7.32 -3.21 -11.33
N GLY A 106 -7.39 -4.30 -10.56
CA GLY A 106 -6.44 -5.41 -10.70
C GLY A 106 -6.54 -6.12 -12.05
N LEU A 107 -7.74 -6.38 -12.58
CA LEU A 107 -7.87 -6.96 -13.94
C LEU A 107 -7.37 -6.03 -15.05
N SER A 108 -7.37 -4.71 -14.84
CA SER A 108 -6.74 -3.75 -15.76
C SER A 108 -5.20 -3.80 -15.66
N ALA A 109 -4.66 -3.95 -14.44
CA ALA A 109 -3.23 -4.05 -14.17
C ALA A 109 -2.60 -5.38 -14.62
N ILE A 110 -3.38 -6.46 -14.78
CA ILE A 110 -2.87 -7.83 -15.01
C ILE A 110 -1.95 -7.95 -16.23
N ASN A 111 -2.20 -7.18 -17.30
CA ASN A 111 -1.38 -7.23 -18.52
C ASN A 111 0.06 -6.77 -18.26
N ALA A 112 0.23 -5.71 -17.47
CA ALA A 112 1.54 -5.22 -17.08
C ALA A 112 2.23 -6.16 -16.06
N VAL A 113 1.46 -6.77 -15.15
CA VAL A 113 1.99 -7.78 -14.20
C VAL A 113 2.49 -9.01 -14.94
N ALA A 114 1.76 -9.49 -15.95
CA ALA A 114 2.21 -10.56 -16.82
C ALA A 114 3.48 -10.20 -17.61
N GLY A 115 3.59 -8.94 -18.07
CA GLY A 115 4.80 -8.42 -18.69
C GLY A 115 6.01 -8.43 -17.74
N ALA A 116 5.83 -7.92 -16.52
CA ALA A 116 6.86 -7.93 -15.49
C ALA A 116 7.30 -9.35 -15.10
N PHE A 117 6.35 -10.28 -14.99
CA PHE A 117 6.61 -11.69 -14.74
C PHE A 117 7.43 -12.33 -15.88
N SER A 118 7.08 -12.05 -17.13
CA SER A 118 7.79 -12.58 -18.31
C SER A 118 9.22 -12.06 -18.43
N GLU A 119 9.50 -10.89 -17.83
CA GLU A 119 10.77 -10.17 -17.92
C GLU A 119 11.57 -10.25 -16.61
N ASN A 120 11.13 -11.10 -15.68
CA ASN A 120 11.75 -11.34 -14.37
C ASN A 120 11.98 -10.04 -13.58
N LEU A 121 10.97 -9.18 -13.53
CA LEU A 121 11.03 -7.91 -12.80
C LEU A 121 10.34 -8.02 -11.43
N PRO A 122 10.95 -7.49 -10.35
CA PRO A 122 10.34 -7.49 -9.03
C PRO A 122 9.27 -6.39 -8.95
N VAL A 123 8.04 -6.73 -9.34
CA VAL A 123 6.87 -5.85 -9.26
C VAL A 123 5.89 -6.36 -8.20
N VAL A 124 5.51 -5.49 -7.27
CA VAL A 124 4.51 -5.74 -6.24
C VAL A 124 3.20 -5.04 -6.63
N CYS A 125 2.19 -5.82 -6.99
CA CYS A 125 0.84 -5.32 -7.28
C CYS A 125 -0.01 -5.39 -6.01
N ILE A 126 -0.41 -4.23 -5.49
CA ILE A 126 -1.23 -4.12 -4.29
C ILE A 126 -2.66 -3.82 -4.72
N VAL A 127 -3.58 -4.72 -4.40
CA VAL A 127 -4.99 -4.55 -4.74
C VAL A 127 -5.77 -4.32 -3.45
N GLY A 128 -6.45 -3.18 -3.34
CA GLY A 128 -7.41 -2.95 -2.27
C GLY A 128 -8.53 -3.98 -2.36
N GLY A 129 -8.92 -4.58 -1.24
CA GLY A 129 -9.90 -5.66 -1.21
C GLY A 129 -11.18 -5.30 -0.45
N PRO A 130 -12.23 -6.10 -0.60
CA PRO A 130 -13.44 -5.97 0.22
C PRO A 130 -13.15 -6.22 1.70
N ASN A 131 -14.06 -5.78 2.57
CA ASN A 131 -13.89 -5.97 4.01
C ASN A 131 -13.80 -7.46 4.35
N SER A 132 -12.90 -7.85 5.26
CA SER A 132 -12.75 -9.25 5.69
C SER A 132 -14.07 -9.88 6.16
N ASN A 133 -15.00 -9.09 6.72
CA ASN A 133 -16.32 -9.55 7.14
C ASN A 133 -17.27 -9.90 5.99
N ASP A 134 -16.99 -9.45 4.76
CA ASP A 134 -17.80 -9.76 3.60
C ASP A 134 -17.41 -11.11 2.97
N TYR A 135 -16.22 -11.64 3.26
CA TYR A 135 -15.82 -13.00 2.86
C TYR A 135 -16.70 -14.04 3.55
N GLY A 136 -17.29 -14.95 2.76
CA GLY A 136 -18.24 -15.96 3.25
C GLY A 136 -19.66 -15.44 3.47
N SER A 137 -19.92 -14.16 3.20
CA SER A 137 -21.27 -13.61 3.13
C SER A 137 -21.86 -13.75 1.72
N ASN A 138 -23.19 -13.82 1.60
CA ASN A 138 -23.88 -13.76 0.29
C ASN A 138 -23.98 -12.33 -0.27
N ARG A 139 -23.13 -11.40 0.18
CA ARG A 139 -23.16 -10.01 -0.30
C ARG A 139 -22.54 -9.91 -1.69
N ILE A 140 -23.25 -9.21 -2.57
CA ILE A 140 -22.73 -8.78 -3.86
C ILE A 140 -22.18 -7.37 -3.63
N LEU A 141 -20.87 -7.20 -3.83
CA LEU A 141 -20.22 -5.90 -3.69
C LEU A 141 -20.07 -5.23 -5.06
N HIS A 142 -20.11 -3.89 -5.05
CA HIS A 142 -19.73 -3.12 -6.23
C HIS A 142 -18.29 -3.50 -6.61
N HIS A 143 -18.03 -3.64 -7.91
CA HIS A 143 -16.82 -4.22 -8.53
C HIS A 143 -16.73 -5.74 -8.68
N THR A 144 -17.71 -6.55 -8.22
CA THR A 144 -17.76 -7.97 -8.62
C THR A 144 -18.69 -8.21 -9.82
N ILE A 145 -18.57 -9.37 -10.48
CA ILE A 145 -19.44 -9.76 -11.61
C ILE A 145 -20.85 -10.21 -11.20
N GLY A 146 -21.33 -9.82 -10.00
CA GLY A 146 -22.64 -10.21 -9.48
C GLY A 146 -22.68 -11.58 -8.79
N LEU A 147 -21.51 -12.15 -8.47
CA LEU A 147 -21.38 -13.40 -7.72
C LEU A 147 -20.66 -13.14 -6.38
N PRO A 148 -21.00 -13.87 -5.29
CA PRO A 148 -20.29 -13.81 -4.01
C PRO A 148 -18.98 -14.63 -4.06
N ASP A 149 -18.20 -14.47 -5.14
CA ASP A 149 -16.90 -15.11 -5.31
C ASP A 149 -15.82 -14.04 -5.49
N PHE A 150 -15.14 -13.72 -4.39
CA PHE A 150 -14.05 -12.74 -4.32
C PHE A 150 -12.70 -13.35 -4.70
N THR A 151 -12.63 -14.62 -5.10
CA THR A 151 -11.39 -15.29 -5.50
C THR A 151 -11.14 -15.24 -7.01
N GLN A 152 -12.07 -14.66 -7.79
CA GLN A 152 -11.97 -14.58 -9.25
C GLN A 152 -10.71 -13.84 -9.70
N GLU A 153 -10.46 -12.66 -9.12
CA GLU A 153 -9.27 -11.87 -9.43
C GLU A 153 -7.99 -12.65 -9.10
N LEU A 154 -7.92 -13.28 -7.92
CA LEU A 154 -6.77 -14.12 -7.54
C LEU A 154 -6.52 -15.22 -8.57
N ARG A 155 -7.57 -15.92 -9.02
CA ARG A 155 -7.44 -16.96 -10.06
C ARG A 155 -6.91 -16.42 -11.38
N CYS A 156 -7.26 -15.19 -11.77
CA CYS A 156 -6.69 -14.57 -12.96
C CYS A 156 -5.18 -14.34 -12.81
N PHE A 157 -4.71 -13.95 -11.62
CA PHE A 157 -3.30 -13.68 -11.36
C PHE A 157 -2.43 -14.94 -11.17
N GLN A 158 -3.02 -16.13 -10.96
CA GLN A 158 -2.31 -17.39 -10.65
C GLN A 158 -1.18 -17.76 -11.61
N ASN A 159 -1.36 -17.49 -12.90
CA ASN A 159 -0.37 -17.88 -13.91
C ASN A 159 0.63 -16.78 -14.26
N VAL A 160 0.51 -15.60 -13.64
CA VAL A 160 1.30 -14.40 -13.97
C VAL A 160 1.92 -13.77 -12.73
N THR A 161 1.97 -14.50 -11.63
CA THR A 161 2.59 -14.08 -10.36
C THR A 161 3.36 -15.24 -9.75
N CYS A 162 4.46 -14.93 -9.06
CA CYS A 162 5.24 -15.94 -8.34
C CYS A 162 4.68 -16.23 -6.93
N TYR A 163 3.92 -15.29 -6.37
CA TYR A 163 3.31 -15.40 -5.05
C TYR A 163 2.05 -14.53 -4.97
N GLN A 164 1.05 -15.01 -4.24
CA GLN A 164 -0.17 -14.27 -3.93
C GLN A 164 -0.54 -14.49 -2.46
N ALA A 165 -0.92 -13.41 -1.79
CA ALA A 165 -1.46 -13.45 -0.44
C ALA A 165 -2.75 -12.65 -0.36
N VAL A 166 -3.68 -13.12 0.47
CA VAL A 166 -4.93 -12.44 0.80
C VAL A 166 -4.87 -12.08 2.28
N VAL A 167 -4.64 -10.79 2.55
CA VAL A 167 -4.53 -10.29 3.91
C VAL A 167 -5.93 -10.09 4.48
N ASN A 168 -6.46 -11.09 5.19
CA ASN A 168 -7.79 -11.04 5.81
C ASN A 168 -7.74 -11.02 7.35
N ASN A 169 -6.62 -11.40 7.95
CA ASN A 169 -6.34 -11.34 9.39
C ASN A 169 -5.12 -10.44 9.63
N LEU A 170 -5.16 -9.65 10.71
CA LEU A 170 -4.06 -8.75 11.09
C LEU A 170 -2.90 -9.49 11.76
N GLU A 171 -3.13 -10.66 12.35
CA GLU A 171 -2.11 -11.41 13.08
C GLU A 171 -0.97 -11.91 12.17
N ASP A 172 -1.29 -12.29 10.93
CA ASP A 172 -0.33 -12.82 9.94
C ASP A 172 -0.05 -11.84 8.80
N ALA A 173 -0.73 -10.69 8.76
CA ALA A 173 -0.62 -9.68 7.71
C ALA A 173 0.82 -9.23 7.44
N HIS A 174 1.60 -9.01 8.51
CA HIS A 174 2.99 -8.59 8.41
C HIS A 174 3.86 -9.66 7.71
N GLU A 175 3.68 -10.93 8.09
CA GLU A 175 4.42 -12.05 7.51
C GLU A 175 4.04 -12.27 6.04
N GLN A 176 2.76 -12.14 5.71
CA GLN A 176 2.29 -12.25 4.33
C GLN A 176 2.90 -11.17 3.43
N ILE A 177 2.93 -9.91 3.89
CA ILE A 177 3.57 -8.81 3.14
C ILE A 177 5.06 -9.05 2.96
N ASP A 178 5.75 -9.44 4.04
CA ASP A 178 7.19 -9.68 4.01
C ASP A 178 7.55 -10.83 3.08
N THR A 179 6.75 -11.89 3.09
CA THR A 179 6.88 -13.04 2.18
C THR A 179 6.63 -12.61 0.74
N ALA A 180 5.56 -11.86 0.45
CA ALA A 180 5.27 -11.39 -0.90
C ALA A 180 6.40 -10.56 -1.50
N ILE A 181 6.93 -9.59 -0.74
CA ILE A 181 8.01 -8.72 -1.19
C ILE A 181 9.31 -9.52 -1.37
N SER A 182 9.66 -10.37 -0.40
CA SER A 182 10.90 -11.15 -0.46
C SER A 182 10.88 -12.19 -1.59
N THR A 183 9.75 -12.87 -1.81
CA THR A 183 9.57 -13.81 -2.93
C THR A 183 9.65 -13.09 -4.27
N ALA A 184 9.01 -11.92 -4.43
CA ALA A 184 9.10 -11.15 -5.68
C ALA A 184 10.55 -10.80 -6.05
N ILE A 185 11.37 -10.40 -5.07
CA ILE A 185 12.79 -10.09 -5.26
C ILE A 185 13.63 -11.35 -5.54
N LYS A 186 13.31 -12.45 -4.86
CA LYS A 186 14.04 -13.72 -5.00
C LYS A 186 13.81 -14.31 -6.40
N GLU A 187 12.55 -14.45 -6.80
CA GLU A 187 12.18 -15.09 -8.06
C GLU A 187 12.62 -14.24 -9.27
N SER A 188 12.59 -12.91 -9.16
CA SER A 188 13.12 -12.02 -10.20
C SER A 188 14.63 -12.18 -10.43
N ARG A 189 15.37 -12.69 -9.43
CA ARG A 189 16.82 -12.93 -9.51
C ARG A 189 17.17 -14.36 -9.90
N GLU A 190 16.36 -15.33 -9.46
CA GLU A 190 16.60 -16.75 -9.70
C GLU A 190 16.15 -17.20 -11.10
N GLN A 191 15.11 -16.58 -11.68
CA GLN A 191 14.69 -16.88 -13.05
C GLN A 191 15.66 -16.34 -14.12
N ALA A 192 16.64 -15.50 -13.75
CA ALA A 192 17.67 -14.99 -14.66
C ALA A 192 18.72 -16.05 -15.08
N CYS A 193 18.59 -17.31 -14.65
CA CYS A 193 19.50 -18.39 -15.01
C CYS A 193 18.76 -19.70 -15.27
N LEU A 194 18.54 -20.03 -16.56
CA LEU A 194 18.60 -21.35 -17.23
C LEU A 194 17.56 -21.46 -18.39
N HIS A 195 18.10 -21.45 -19.62
CA HIS A 195 17.61 -21.95 -20.93
C HIS A 195 16.11 -21.92 -21.25
#